data_AF-A0A958NEU0-F1
#
_entry.id   AF-A0A958NEU0-F1
#
_cell.length_a   1.000
_cell.length_b   1.000
_cell.length_c   1.000
_cell.angle_alpha   90.00
_cell.angle_beta   90.00
_cell.angle_gamma   90.00
#
_symmetry.space_group_name_H-M   'P 1'
#
loop_
_entity.id
_entity.type
_entity.pdbx_description
1 polymer ?
#
loop_
_entity_poly.entity_id
_entity_poly.type
_entity_poly.pdbx_seq_one_letter_code
_entity_poly.pdbx_strand_id
1 'polypeptide(L)'
;MTVKNIFKTTDTFERSSFAEDKQIVTDSLRIISSEHTLTPLQGNKEATILNDLSHFESFRLYAQVLLYKSFEIAADRHKFHLAIISINTSVERVSAHQIRREGMTEWEFVGMTTLTKDYGCVYIRPETQHDKLIELIYPVEVDFDIDPEFSRKYYVLTPG
;
A
#
# COMPACT_ATOMS: atom_id res chain seq x y z
N MET A 1 -7.35 15.87 -18.87
CA MET A 1 -6.16 15.38 -18.14
C MET A 1 -6.24 13.86 -18.17
N THR A 2 -5.41 13.22 -18.99
CA THR A 2 -5.56 11.79 -19.31
C THR A 2 -4.95 10.95 -18.20
N VAL A 3 -5.75 10.13 -17.52
CA VAL A 3 -5.27 9.12 -16.57
C VAL A 3 -4.38 8.15 -17.35
N LYS A 4 -3.06 8.21 -17.15
CA LYS A 4 -2.18 7.15 -17.62
C LYS A 4 -2.60 5.88 -16.88
N ASN A 5 -2.92 4.82 -17.61
CA ASN A 5 -3.14 3.48 -17.03
C ASN A 5 -1.81 2.98 -16.45
N ILE A 6 -1.52 3.37 -15.21
CA ILE A 6 -0.32 3.01 -14.43
C ILE A 6 -0.44 1.56 -13.93
N PHE A 7 -1.66 1.05 -13.80
CA PHE A 7 -1.99 -0.27 -13.28
C PHE A 7 -2.16 -1.32 -14.38
N LYS A 8 -1.44 -2.44 -14.28
CA LYS A 8 -1.61 -3.62 -15.15
C LYS A 8 -1.42 -4.91 -14.34
N THR A 9 -1.98 -6.01 -14.82
CA THR A 9 -1.73 -7.35 -14.26
C THR A 9 -0.40 -7.90 -14.76
N THR A 10 0.26 -8.76 -13.98
CA THR A 10 1.61 -9.25 -14.25
C THR A 10 1.76 -10.29 -15.36
N ASP A 11 0.68 -10.66 -16.08
CA ASP A 11 0.74 -11.63 -17.21
C ASP A 11 1.68 -11.22 -18.37
N THR A 12 2.34 -10.07 -18.28
CA THR A 12 3.20 -9.51 -19.34
C THR A 12 4.64 -9.16 -18.96
N PHE A 13 5.15 -9.55 -17.77
CA PHE A 13 6.51 -9.14 -17.38
C PHE A 13 7.34 -10.25 -16.73
N GLU A 14 8.24 -10.85 -17.52
CA GLU A 14 9.36 -11.67 -17.04
C GLU A 14 10.68 -10.93 -17.32
N ARG A 15 11.49 -10.68 -16.28
CA ARG A 15 12.97 -10.76 -16.36
C ARG A 15 13.70 -10.63 -15.01
N SER A 16 14.47 -11.70 -14.73
CA SER A 16 15.81 -11.79 -14.10
C SER A 16 16.17 -11.24 -12.71
N SER A 17 15.44 -10.32 -12.05
CA SER A 17 15.67 -10.06 -10.59
C SER A 17 14.74 -10.86 -9.67
N PHE A 18 13.86 -11.65 -10.27
CA PHE A 18 12.66 -12.19 -9.64
C PHE A 18 12.85 -13.28 -8.57
N ALA A 19 14.03 -13.91 -8.44
CA ALA A 19 14.16 -15.11 -7.63
C ALA A 19 14.15 -14.82 -6.12
N GLU A 20 14.96 -13.85 -5.67
CA GLU A 20 15.05 -13.46 -4.26
C GLU A 20 13.77 -12.75 -3.80
N ASP A 21 13.23 -11.85 -4.63
CA ASP A 21 11.97 -11.15 -4.35
C ASP A 21 10.78 -12.13 -4.24
N LYS A 22 10.73 -13.16 -5.10
CA LYS A 22 9.71 -14.22 -5.00
C LYS A 22 9.83 -14.99 -3.70
N GLN A 23 11.04 -15.21 -3.19
CA GLN A 23 11.25 -15.91 -1.94
C GLN A 23 10.73 -15.08 -0.76
N ILE A 24 11.06 -13.79 -0.70
CA ILE A 24 10.55 -12.86 0.32
C ILE A 24 9.01 -12.81 0.29
N VAL A 25 8.43 -12.70 -0.91
CA VAL A 25 6.97 -12.70 -1.07
C VAL A 25 6.35 -14.03 -0.59
N THR A 26 6.98 -15.15 -0.93
CA THR A 26 6.51 -16.49 -0.53
C THR A 26 6.60 -16.68 0.98
N ASP A 27 7.69 -16.27 1.61
CA ASP A 27 7.89 -16.37 3.05
C ASP A 27 6.92 -15.47 3.81
N SER A 28 6.67 -14.26 3.32
CA SER A 28 5.69 -13.33 3.89
C SER A 28 4.27 -13.91 3.82
N LEU A 29 3.89 -14.47 2.66
CA LEU A 29 2.59 -15.14 2.50
C LEU A 29 2.44 -16.35 3.43
N ARG A 30 3.52 -17.11 3.65
CA ARG A 30 3.53 -18.24 4.58
C ARG A 30 3.21 -17.79 6.00
N ILE A 31 3.82 -16.70 6.46
CA ILE A 31 3.56 -16.11 7.80
C ILE A 31 2.09 -15.70 7.91
N ILE A 32 1.59 -14.90 6.96
CA ILE A 32 0.20 -14.43 7.00
C ILE A 32 -0.79 -15.60 6.94
N SER A 33 -0.51 -16.61 6.11
CA SER A 33 -1.37 -17.80 5.99
C SER A 33 -1.38 -18.70 7.23
N SER A 34 -0.44 -18.52 8.15
CA SER A 34 -0.42 -19.27 9.42
C SER A 34 -1.44 -18.75 10.43
N GLU A 35 -1.84 -17.49 10.29
CA GLU A 35 -2.79 -16.81 11.19
C GLU A 35 -4.14 -16.53 10.52
N HIS A 36 -4.17 -16.47 9.18
CA HIS A 36 -5.36 -16.07 8.43
C HIS A 36 -5.62 -16.94 7.21
N THR A 37 -6.91 -17.09 6.86
CA THR A 37 -7.30 -17.74 5.61
C THR A 37 -7.14 -16.76 4.44
N LEU A 38 -6.26 -17.11 3.50
CA LEU A 38 -6.04 -16.36 2.27
C LEU A 38 -6.83 -16.98 1.12
N THR A 39 -7.81 -16.24 0.58
CA THR A 39 -8.57 -16.66 -0.60
C THR A 39 -8.07 -15.89 -1.82
N PRO A 40 -7.41 -16.52 -2.81
CA PRO A 40 -6.96 -15.83 -4.01
C PRO A 40 -8.12 -15.17 -4.76
N LEU A 41 -7.91 -13.93 -5.20
CA LEU A 41 -8.85 -13.19 -6.04
C LEU A 41 -8.43 -13.33 -7.51
N GLN A 42 -9.42 -13.45 -8.40
CA GLN A 42 -9.20 -13.59 -9.85
C GLN A 42 -10.32 -12.89 -10.64
N GLY A 43 -10.05 -12.60 -11.91
CA GLY A 43 -11.01 -12.04 -12.85
C GLY A 43 -11.56 -10.69 -12.39
N ASN A 44 -12.89 -10.55 -12.33
CA ASN A 44 -13.54 -9.29 -11.96
C ASN A 44 -13.14 -8.78 -10.57
N LYS A 45 -12.86 -9.68 -9.61
CA LYS A 45 -12.46 -9.26 -8.26
C LYS A 45 -11.07 -8.62 -8.27
N GLU A 46 -10.15 -9.16 -9.08
CA GLU A 46 -8.82 -8.56 -9.27
C GLU A 46 -8.91 -7.20 -9.96
N ALA A 47 -9.82 -7.04 -10.93
CA ALA A 47 -10.10 -5.75 -11.55
C ALA A 47 -10.64 -4.72 -10.54
N THR A 48 -11.47 -5.14 -9.58
CA THR A 48 -11.89 -4.26 -8.47
C THR A 48 -10.70 -3.82 -7.63
N ILE A 49 -9.78 -4.71 -7.27
CA ILE A 49 -8.57 -4.36 -6.52
C ILE A 49 -7.72 -3.34 -7.28
N LEU A 50 -7.55 -3.50 -8.59
CA LEU A 50 -6.84 -2.54 -9.42
C LEU A 50 -7.52 -1.17 -9.43
N ASN A 51 -8.86 -1.14 -9.49
CA ASN A 51 -9.62 0.09 -9.41
C ASN A 51 -9.41 0.76 -8.05
N ASP A 52 -9.50 0.01 -6.96
CA ASP A 52 -9.31 0.52 -5.59
C ASP A 52 -7.90 1.11 -5.40
N LEU A 53 -6.86 0.40 -5.85
CA LEU A 53 -5.48 0.88 -5.83
C LEU A 53 -5.31 2.19 -6.62
N SER A 54 -6.07 2.39 -7.69
CA SER A 54 -5.98 3.59 -8.52
C SER A 54 -6.47 4.87 -7.84
N HIS A 55 -7.23 4.73 -6.75
CA HIS A 55 -7.69 5.87 -5.95
C HIS A 55 -6.63 6.40 -4.97
N PHE A 56 -5.53 5.67 -4.74
CA PHE A 56 -4.46 6.14 -3.86
C PHE A 56 -3.51 7.07 -4.62
N GLU A 57 -3.50 8.34 -4.22
CA GLU A 57 -2.65 9.38 -4.80
C GLU A 57 -1.14 9.07 -4.67
N SER A 58 -0.73 8.33 -3.65
CA SER A 58 0.66 7.91 -3.43
C SER A 58 1.22 7.14 -4.63
N PHE A 59 0.41 6.36 -5.32
CA PHE A 59 0.87 5.55 -6.46
C PHE A 59 1.02 6.33 -7.77
N ARG A 60 0.50 7.56 -7.84
CA ARG A 60 0.52 8.37 -9.08
C ARG A 60 1.91 8.88 -9.44
N LEU A 61 2.83 8.89 -8.47
CA LEU A 61 4.21 9.34 -8.67
C LEU A 61 5.09 8.27 -9.33
N TYR A 62 4.64 7.01 -9.34
CA TYR A 62 5.39 5.91 -9.91
C TYR A 62 5.17 5.79 -11.42
N ALA A 63 6.21 5.32 -12.12
CA ALA A 63 6.13 5.15 -13.58
C ALA A 63 5.15 4.03 -13.96
N GLN A 64 5.08 2.99 -13.12
CA GLN A 64 4.18 1.86 -13.29
C GLN A 64 3.98 1.15 -11.94
N VAL A 65 2.76 0.67 -11.70
CA VAL A 65 2.42 -0.22 -10.59
C VAL A 65 1.76 -1.47 -11.16
N LEU A 66 2.27 -2.65 -10.86
CA LEU A 66 1.74 -3.91 -11.37
C LEU A 66 1.15 -4.71 -10.22
N LEU A 67 -0.07 -5.21 -10.39
CA LEU A 67 -0.64 -6.16 -9.44
C LEU A 67 -0.12 -7.56 -9.76
N TYR A 68 0.52 -8.18 -8.77
CA TYR A 68 1.08 -9.52 -8.88
C TYR A 68 0.13 -10.59 -8.36
N LYS A 69 -0.37 -10.40 -7.14
CA LYS A 69 -1.35 -11.29 -6.52
C LYS A 69 -2.29 -10.47 -5.65
N SER A 70 -3.52 -10.94 -5.51
CA SER A 70 -4.46 -10.38 -4.57
C SER A 70 -5.23 -11.48 -3.83
N PHE A 71 -5.56 -11.21 -2.57
CA PHE A 71 -6.21 -12.15 -1.67
C PHE A 71 -7.31 -11.44 -0.88
N GLU A 72 -8.43 -12.14 -0.65
CA GLU A 72 -9.35 -11.81 0.43
C GLU A 72 -8.86 -12.51 1.70
N ILE A 73 -8.70 -11.73 2.76
CA ILE A 73 -8.38 -12.17 4.11
C ILE A 73 -9.66 -12.11 4.93
N ALA A 74 -10.11 -13.26 5.41
CA ALA A 74 -11.24 -13.34 6.32
C ALA A 74 -10.75 -13.28 7.77
N ALA A 75 -11.11 -12.22 8.49
CA ALA A 75 -10.87 -12.06 9.92
C ALA A 75 -12.19 -11.74 10.61
N ASP A 76 -12.77 -12.75 11.28
CA ASP A 76 -14.05 -12.72 12.00
C ASP A 76 -15.21 -12.04 11.23
N ARG A 77 -15.39 -10.73 11.44
CA ARG A 77 -16.50 -9.92 10.92
C ARG A 77 -16.08 -8.96 9.80
N HIS A 78 -14.79 -8.88 9.51
CA HIS A 78 -14.24 -7.94 8.54
C HIS A 78 -13.54 -8.69 7.42
N LYS A 79 -13.77 -8.23 6.21
CA LYS A 79 -13.05 -8.67 5.03
C LYS A 79 -12.00 -7.63 4.71
N PHE A 80 -10.78 -8.09 4.57
CA PHE A 80 -9.64 -7.28 4.14
C PHE A 80 -9.17 -7.81 2.80
N HIS A 81 -8.67 -6.93 1.94
CA HIS A 81 -7.99 -7.31 0.73
C HIS A 81 -6.50 -7.09 0.91
N LEU A 82 -5.69 -8.07 0.55
CA LEU A 82 -4.25 -7.94 0.47
C LEU A 82 -3.86 -7.94 -1.01
N ALA A 83 -3.24 -6.87 -1.46
CA ALA A 83 -2.61 -6.79 -2.77
C ALA A 83 -1.09 -6.86 -2.62
N ILE A 84 -0.46 -7.63 -3.49
CA ILE A 84 0.99 -7.64 -3.67
C ILE A 84 1.26 -6.93 -4.98
N ILE A 85 1.95 -5.80 -4.91
CA ILE A 85 2.26 -4.98 -6.07
C ILE A 85 3.75 -4.92 -6.31
N SER A 86 4.14 -4.73 -7.57
CA SER A 86 5.47 -4.27 -7.91
C SER A 86 5.41 -2.84 -8.43
N ILE A 87 6.28 -2.00 -7.90
CA ILE A 87 6.39 -0.59 -8.21
C ILE A 87 7.66 -0.40 -9.02
N ASN A 88 7.53 0.16 -10.22
CA ASN A 88 8.66 0.48 -11.06
C ASN A 88 8.95 1.98 -10.97
N THR A 89 10.13 2.32 -10.48
CA THR A 89 10.67 3.68 -10.50
C THR A 89 11.73 3.80 -11.58
N SER A 90 11.87 5.00 -12.14
CA SER A 90 12.99 5.33 -13.03
C SER A 90 13.81 6.42 -12.39
N VAL A 91 15.06 6.13 -12.07
CA VAL A 91 16.00 7.12 -11.53
C VAL A 91 16.94 7.52 -12.66
N GLU A 92 17.02 8.83 -12.93
CA GLU A 92 18.04 9.39 -13.81
C GLU A 92 19.31 9.63 -13.01
N ARG A 93 20.33 8.81 -13.24
CA ARG A 93 21.68 9.04 -12.74
C ARG A 93 22.44 9.90 -13.73
N VAL A 94 22.80 11.10 -13.30
CA VAL A 94 23.66 12.00 -14.07
C VAL A 94 25.11 11.77 -13.65
N SER A 95 25.94 11.39 -14.62
CA SER A 95 27.40 11.35 -14.48
C SER A 95 28.02 12.41 -15.40
N ALA A 96 29.28 12.79 -15.15
CA ALA A 96 29.98 13.88 -15.86
C ALA A 96 29.95 13.78 -17.40
N HIS A 97 29.68 12.60 -17.98
CA HIS A 97 29.63 12.40 -19.44
C HIS A 97 28.39 11.65 -19.94
N GLN A 98 27.44 11.28 -19.07
CA GLN A 98 26.27 10.50 -19.50
C GLN A 98 25.10 10.59 -18.51
N ILE A 99 23.88 10.71 -19.05
CA ILE A 99 22.63 10.46 -18.33
C ILE A 99 22.29 8.98 -18.52
N ARG A 100 22.19 8.22 -17.43
CA ARG A 100 21.70 6.84 -17.44
C ARG A 100 20.37 6.77 -16.71
N ARG A 101 19.37 6.15 -17.35
CA ARG A 101 18.13 5.76 -16.68
C ARG A 101 18.29 4.36 -16.13
N GLU A 102 18.26 4.23 -14.81
CA GLU A 102 18.18 2.95 -14.13
C GLU A 102 16.73 2.74 -13.68
N GLY A 103 16.15 1.61 -14.08
CA GLY A 103 14.86 1.17 -13.56
C GLY A 103 15.08 0.40 -12.26
N MET A 104 14.34 0.74 -11.22
CA MET A 104 14.28 -0.02 -9.98
C MET A 104 12.87 -0.58 -9.83
N THR A 105 12.79 -1.83 -9.38
CA THR A 105 11.54 -2.51 -9.06
C THR A 105 11.52 -2.79 -7.57
N GLU A 106 10.46 -2.36 -6.90
CA GLU A 106 10.24 -2.60 -5.47
C GLU A 106 8.93 -3.35 -5.29
N TRP A 107 8.88 -4.25 -4.30
CA TRP A 107 7.70 -5.05 -3.99
C TRP A 107 7.04 -4.52 -2.72
N GLU A 108 5.73 -4.30 -2.77
CA GLU A 108 4.97 -3.81 -1.63
C GLU A 108 3.73 -4.68 -1.36
N PHE A 109 3.41 -4.80 -0.06
CA PHE A 109 2.18 -5.37 0.42
C PHE A 109 1.22 -4.25 0.79
N VAL A 110 0.06 -4.23 0.15
CA VAL A 110 -0.97 -3.21 0.36
C VAL A 110 -2.20 -3.87 0.95
N GLY A 111 -2.45 -3.61 2.24
CA GLY A 111 -3.68 -3.98 2.92
C GLY A 111 -4.77 -2.93 2.64
N MET A 112 -5.95 -3.38 2.25
CA MET A 112 -7.11 -2.53 1.96
C MET A 112 -8.33 -3.02 2.72
N THR A 113 -9.09 -2.08 3.25
CA THR A 113 -10.40 -2.34 3.85
C THR A 113 -11.35 -1.19 3.52
N THR A 114 -12.64 -1.49 3.53
CA THR A 114 -13.68 -0.48 3.28
C THR A 114 -14.22 0.01 4.61
N LEU A 115 -14.19 1.32 4.82
CA LEU A 115 -14.81 1.95 5.96
C LEU A 115 -16.30 2.18 5.70
N THR A 116 -17.13 2.09 6.75
CA THR A 116 -18.58 2.33 6.66
C THR A 116 -18.94 3.80 6.52
N LYS A 117 -17.98 4.70 6.81
CA LYS A 117 -18.12 6.14 6.76
C LYS A 117 -16.91 6.71 6.01
N ASP A 118 -17.17 7.76 5.22
CA ASP A 118 -16.11 8.56 4.61
C ASP A 118 -15.52 9.52 5.66
N TYR A 119 -14.21 9.40 5.89
CA TYR A 119 -13.44 10.24 6.81
C TYR A 119 -12.56 11.25 6.08
N GLY A 120 -12.70 11.39 4.76
CA GLY A 120 -11.85 12.22 3.94
C GLY A 120 -10.40 11.71 3.88
N CYS A 121 -9.47 12.64 3.67
CA CYS A 121 -8.04 12.32 3.60
C CYS A 121 -7.46 12.26 5.01
N VAL A 122 -7.19 11.06 5.52
CA VAL A 122 -6.57 10.89 6.84
C VAL A 122 -5.06 10.95 6.71
N TYR A 123 -4.40 11.78 7.52
CA TYR A 123 -2.95 11.84 7.60
C TYR A 123 -2.46 11.12 8.85
N ILE A 124 -1.65 10.08 8.66
CA ILE A 124 -1.06 9.28 9.73
C ILE A 124 0.45 9.49 9.70
N ARG A 125 1.04 9.88 10.82
CA ARG A 125 2.50 9.96 10.99
C ARG A 125 2.92 9.55 12.40
N PRO A 126 4.18 9.21 12.66
CA PRO A 126 4.66 9.04 14.02
C PRO A 126 4.37 10.30 14.87
N GLU A 127 3.89 10.07 16.07
CA GLU A 127 3.59 11.13 17.03
C GLU A 127 4.88 11.75 17.57
N THR A 128 4.88 13.08 17.72
CA THR A 128 5.98 13.82 18.35
C THR A 128 5.57 14.41 19.69
N GLN A 129 6.54 14.74 20.55
CA GLN A 129 6.26 15.41 21.82
C GLN A 129 5.53 16.76 21.64
N HIS A 130 5.76 17.43 20.51
CA HIS A 130 5.07 18.67 20.18
C HIS A 130 3.58 18.45 19.87
N ASP A 131 3.23 17.32 19.27
CA ASP A 131 1.83 16.98 18.94
C ASP A 131 1.02 16.78 20.22
N LYS A 132 1.56 16.08 21.22
CA LYS A 132 0.94 15.94 22.56
C LYS A 132 0.70 17.28 23.27
N LEU A 133 1.57 18.27 23.05
CA LEU A 133 1.36 19.60 23.63
C LEU A 133 0.26 20.37 22.90
N ILE A 134 0.14 20.21 21.58
CA ILE A 134 -0.96 20.80 20.80
C ILE A 134 -2.29 20.14 21.17
N GLU A 135 -2.32 18.83 21.39
CA GLU A 135 -3.52 18.07 21.76
C GLU A 135 -4.19 18.63 23.03
N LEU A 136 -3.39 19.05 24.02
CA LEU A 136 -3.89 19.70 25.24
C LEU A 136 -4.67 21.00 24.97
N ILE A 137 -4.43 21.64 23.83
CA ILE A 137 -5.05 22.91 23.43
C ILE A 137 -6.15 22.66 22.39
N TYR A 138 -5.95 21.72 21.46
CA TYR A 138 -6.86 21.40 20.36
C TYR A 138 -6.95 19.87 20.16
N PRO A 139 -8.03 19.21 20.62
CA PRO A 139 -8.23 17.77 20.43
C PRO A 139 -8.73 17.49 19.02
N VAL A 140 -7.82 17.58 18.05
CA VAL A 140 -8.08 17.33 16.61
C VAL A 140 -7.62 15.94 16.16
N GLU A 141 -7.02 15.17 17.07
CA GLU A 141 -6.55 13.82 16.83
C GLU A 141 -7.69 12.79 16.91
N VAL A 142 -7.58 11.73 16.12
CA VAL A 142 -8.46 10.57 16.19
C VAL A 142 -7.76 9.44 16.95
N ASP A 143 -8.26 9.17 18.16
CA ASP A 143 -7.84 8.01 18.95
C ASP A 143 -8.61 6.74 18.57
N PHE A 144 -7.92 5.60 18.61
CA PHE A 144 -8.48 4.28 18.39
C PHE A 144 -8.52 3.50 19.70
N ASP A 145 -9.67 3.46 20.36
CA ASP A 145 -9.86 2.76 21.64
C ASP A 145 -9.50 1.26 21.58
N ILE A 146 -9.66 0.65 20.41
CA ILE A 146 -9.35 -0.76 20.15
C ILE A 146 -7.85 -1.05 20.07
N ASP A 147 -7.04 -0.02 19.81
CA ASP A 147 -5.58 -0.11 19.75
C ASP A 147 -4.93 1.13 20.42
N PRO A 148 -4.85 1.12 21.76
CA PRO A 148 -4.20 2.20 22.50
C PRO A 148 -2.69 2.28 22.27
N GLU A 149 -2.05 1.23 21.75
CA GLU A 149 -0.63 1.28 21.43
C GLU A 149 -0.39 2.03 20.11
N PHE A 150 -1.23 1.80 19.10
CA PHE A 150 -1.22 2.56 17.87
C PHE A 150 -1.44 4.06 18.13
N SER A 151 -2.49 4.40 18.89
CA SER A 151 -2.85 5.79 19.22
C SER A 151 -1.78 6.51 20.07
N ARG A 152 -0.85 5.77 20.69
CA ARG A 152 0.31 6.35 21.41
C ARG A 152 1.55 6.54 20.56
N LYS A 153 1.61 5.90 19.39
CA LYS A 153 2.77 5.93 18.50
C LYS A 153 2.52 6.79 17.27
N TYR A 154 1.27 6.90 16.85
CA TYR A 154 0.91 7.53 15.59
C TYR A 154 -0.13 8.60 15.82
N TYR A 155 0.17 9.78 15.26
CA TYR A 155 -0.70 10.93 15.23
C TYR A 155 -1.61 10.86 13.99
N VAL A 156 -2.93 10.84 14.21
CA VAL A 156 -3.94 10.68 13.15
C VAL A 156 -4.80 11.92 13.03
N LEU A 157 -4.68 12.61 11.89
CA LEU A 157 -5.45 13.81 11.58
C LEU A 157 -6.49 13.55 10.51
N THR A 158 -7.69 14.11 10.70
CA THR A 158 -8.71 14.23 9.65
C THR A 158 -8.94 15.71 9.34
N PRO A 159 -9.11 16.09 8.07
CA PRO A 159 -9.61 17.43 7.73
C PRO A 159 -11.05 17.52 8.25
N GLY A 160 -11.27 18.41 9.21
CA GLY A 160 -12.60 18.73 9.74
C GLY A 160 -13.51 19.39 8.71
#